data_AF-A0A357LBV0-F1
#
_entry.id   AF-A0A357LBV0-F1
#
_cell.length_a   1.000
_cell.length_b   1.000
_cell.length_c   1.000
_cell.angle_alpha   90.00
_cell.angle_beta   90.00
_cell.angle_gamma   90.00
#
_symmetry.space_group_name_H-M   'P 1'
#
loop_
_entity.id
_entity.type
_entity.pdbx_description
1 polymer ?
#
loop_
_entity_poly.entity_id
_entity_poly.type
_entity_poly.pdbx_seq_one_letter_code
_entity_poly.pdbx_strand_id
1 'polypeptide(L)'
;MTGTLRRGISGAALALAAWGEAAAQQSAATLDFEHKPPPGYERRAMHFGAWTATPDLRLSAVADSNIFATSSNAEEDILFLVEPKVTLNRSTDELKITGEAHGTIRQYAENTGENINLFGVNGRVRYRATPSQTVSAGAGFERTFQRRDDPERNDDL
;
A
#
# COMPACT_ATOMS: atom_id res chain seq x y z
N MET A 1 -4.72 13.91 -57.10
CA MET A 1 -4.45 12.47 -57.28
C MET A 1 -3.05 12.20 -56.76
N THR A 2 -2.71 11.41 -55.74
CA THR A 2 -3.45 10.60 -54.76
C THR A 2 -2.42 10.34 -53.66
N GLY A 3 -2.70 10.73 -52.41
CA GLY A 3 -1.85 10.39 -51.26
C GLY A 3 -2.19 9.01 -50.73
N THR A 4 -1.20 8.19 -50.39
CA THR A 4 -1.43 6.85 -49.81
C THR A 4 -0.76 6.76 -48.44
N LEU A 5 -1.58 6.97 -47.40
CA LEU A 5 -1.29 6.65 -46.01
C LEU A 5 -1.15 5.12 -45.86
N ARG A 6 -0.02 4.61 -45.39
CA ARG A 6 0.07 3.23 -44.88
C ARG A 6 -0.11 3.24 -43.37
N ARG A 7 -1.32 2.88 -42.96
CA ARG A 7 -1.68 2.47 -41.59
C ARG A 7 -0.99 1.13 -41.30
N GLY A 8 -0.29 1.06 -40.17
CA GLY A 8 0.18 -0.18 -39.57
C GLY A 8 -0.31 -0.26 -38.13
N ILE A 9 -1.61 -0.52 -37.97
CA ILE A 9 -2.20 -0.89 -36.67
C ILE A 9 -1.98 -2.40 -36.56
N SER A 10 -1.12 -2.84 -35.66
CA SER A 10 -1.06 -4.23 -35.26
C SER A 10 -1.30 -4.30 -33.76
N GLY A 11 -2.58 -4.36 -33.43
CA GLY A 11 -3.06 -4.73 -32.11
C GLY A 11 -2.89 -6.23 -31.90
N ALA A 12 -2.35 -6.59 -30.75
CA ALA A 12 -2.54 -7.89 -30.14
C ALA A 12 -3.20 -7.64 -28.78
N ALA A 13 -4.54 -7.58 -28.78
CA ALA A 13 -5.32 -7.57 -27.55
C ALA A 13 -5.51 -9.02 -27.09
N LEU A 14 -4.75 -9.42 -26.07
CA LEU A 14 -5.04 -10.64 -25.31
C LEU A 14 -6.21 -10.33 -24.38
N ALA A 15 -7.41 -10.78 -24.76
CA ALA A 15 -8.57 -10.80 -23.89
C ALA A 15 -8.38 -11.92 -22.85
N LEU A 16 -7.93 -11.54 -21.65
CA LEU A 16 -8.10 -12.38 -20.46
C LEU A 16 -9.54 -12.21 -19.98
N ALA A 17 -10.22 -13.34 -19.78
CA ALA A 17 -11.59 -13.42 -19.28
C ALA A 17 -11.74 -12.59 -18.00
N ALA A 18 -12.53 -11.53 -18.08
CA ALA A 18 -13.03 -10.81 -16.91
C ALA A 18 -14.19 -11.62 -16.33
N TRP A 19 -13.87 -12.59 -15.46
CA TRP A 19 -14.83 -13.00 -14.44
C TRP A 19 -14.88 -11.90 -13.41
N GLY A 20 -16.08 -11.34 -13.26
CA GLY A 20 -16.32 -10.13 -12.49
C GLY A 20 -15.99 -10.32 -11.02
N GLU A 21 -15.32 -9.32 -10.47
CA GLU A 21 -15.51 -8.93 -9.09
C GLU A 21 -15.75 -7.42 -9.10
N ALA A 22 -16.83 -7.03 -8.44
CA ALA A 22 -17.32 -5.68 -8.36
C ALA A 22 -16.23 -4.74 -7.85
N ALA A 23 -15.95 -3.68 -8.61
CA ALA A 23 -15.21 -2.54 -8.10
C ALA A 23 -16.11 -1.74 -7.15
N ALA A 24 -16.34 -2.26 -5.94
CA ALA A 24 -16.83 -1.45 -4.83
C ALA A 24 -15.62 -0.71 -4.24
N GLN A 25 -15.18 0.34 -4.92
CA GLN A 25 -14.20 1.26 -4.35
C GLN A 25 -14.94 2.26 -3.48
N GLN A 26 -15.29 1.85 -2.26
CA GLN A 26 -15.78 2.75 -1.23
C GLN A 26 -14.62 3.03 -0.29
N SER A 27 -14.05 4.22 -0.46
CA SER A 27 -12.98 4.75 0.36
C SER A 27 -13.40 4.73 1.82
N ALA A 28 -12.87 3.78 2.59
CA ALA A 28 -12.92 3.84 4.04
C ALA A 28 -12.41 5.21 4.47
N ALA A 29 -13.13 5.89 5.36
CA ALA A 29 -12.76 7.18 5.90
C ALA A 29 -11.29 7.11 6.36
N THR A 30 -10.42 7.66 5.54
CA THR A 30 -8.99 7.73 5.82
C THR A 30 -8.89 8.83 6.86
N LEU A 31 -8.62 8.46 8.11
CA LEU A 31 -8.12 9.43 9.07
C LEU A 31 -6.84 10.00 8.44
N ASP A 32 -6.94 11.21 7.92
CA ASP A 32 -5.86 11.89 7.21
C ASP A 32 -4.88 12.39 8.27
N PHE A 33 -4.01 11.50 8.72
CA PHE A 33 -2.85 11.91 9.49
C PHE A 33 -2.00 12.76 8.55
N GLU A 34 -1.71 14.01 8.88
CA GLU A 34 -0.85 14.80 8.01
C GLU A 34 0.55 14.13 7.95
N HIS A 35 0.83 13.44 6.84
CA HIS A 35 1.95 12.52 6.69
C HIS A 35 3.22 13.27 6.30
N LYS A 36 3.74 14.12 7.19
CA LYS A 36 5.03 14.76 6.96
C LYS A 36 6.16 13.92 7.59
N PRO A 37 7.18 13.50 6.81
CA PRO A 37 8.39 12.94 7.40
C PRO A 37 8.97 13.94 8.41
N PRO A 38 9.50 13.50 9.56
CA PRO A 38 10.17 14.40 10.49
C PRO A 38 11.25 15.19 9.75
N PRO A 39 11.38 16.50 9.97
CA PRO A 39 12.46 17.28 9.37
C PRO A 39 13.82 16.67 9.75
N GLY A 40 14.68 16.45 8.76
CA GLY A 40 16.01 15.83 8.95
C GLY A 40 16.04 14.30 8.87
N TYR A 41 14.91 13.62 8.65
CA TYR A 41 14.89 12.18 8.41
C TYR A 41 15.28 11.86 6.96
N GLU A 42 16.47 11.30 6.76
CA GLU A 42 16.91 10.76 5.49
C GLU A 42 16.90 9.23 5.50
N ARG A 43 16.16 8.64 4.55
CA ARG A 43 16.10 7.19 4.36
C ARG A 43 17.48 6.69 3.92
N ARG A 44 18.10 5.81 4.72
CA ARG A 44 19.40 5.24 4.39
C ARG A 44 19.25 4.05 3.44
N ALA A 45 19.71 4.21 2.21
CA ALA A 45 19.83 3.10 1.27
C ALA A 45 21.07 2.25 1.61
N MET A 46 20.85 0.94 1.78
CA MET A 46 21.90 -0.06 1.98
C MET A 46 22.10 -0.83 0.67
N HIS A 47 23.34 -0.90 0.21
CA HIS A 47 23.70 -1.55 -1.04
C HIS A 47 24.41 -2.87 -0.76
N PHE A 48 23.96 -3.95 -1.39
CA PHE A 48 24.59 -5.27 -1.32
C PHE A 48 24.61 -5.90 -2.71
N GLY A 49 25.73 -5.69 -3.41
CA GLY A 49 25.90 -6.07 -4.80
C GLY A 49 24.94 -5.28 -5.71
N ALA A 50 24.13 -5.99 -6.49
CA ALA A 50 23.14 -5.40 -7.40
C ALA A 50 21.80 -5.01 -6.72
N TRP A 51 21.72 -5.15 -5.41
CA TRP A 51 20.51 -4.89 -4.64
C TRP A 51 20.67 -3.65 -3.76
N THR A 52 19.58 -2.91 -3.65
CA THR A 52 19.43 -1.78 -2.74
C THR A 52 18.25 -2.07 -1.82
N ALA A 53 18.49 -2.15 -0.51
CA ALA A 53 17.43 -2.11 0.49
C ALA A 53 17.31 -0.71 1.08
N THR A 54 16.08 -0.24 1.22
CA THR A 54 15.77 1.03 1.85
C THR A 54 14.82 0.75 3.00
N PRO A 55 15.35 0.48 4.21
CA PRO A 55 14.53 0.44 5.41
C PRO A 55 14.02 1.84 5.75
N ASP A 56 12.85 1.86 6.35
CA ASP A 56 12.14 3.04 6.78
C ASP A 56 11.38 2.67 8.07
N LEU A 57 11.49 3.51 9.09
CA LEU A 57 10.74 3.34 10.32
C LEU A 57 10.15 4.68 10.71
N ARG A 58 8.83 4.70 10.83
CA ARG A 58 8.10 5.84 11.33
C ARG A 58 7.48 5.51 12.69
N LEU A 59 7.65 6.45 13.62
CA LEU A 59 7.12 6.40 14.98
C LEU A 59 6.32 7.69 15.20
N SER A 60 5.08 7.56 15.66
CA SER A 60 4.22 8.69 16.00
C SER A 60 3.50 8.41 17.31
N ALA A 61 3.30 9.46 18.10
CA ALA A 61 2.45 9.44 19.29
C ALA A 61 1.45 10.59 19.16
N VAL A 62 0.17 10.30 19.33
CA VAL A 62 -0.92 11.28 19.24
C VAL A 62 -1.73 11.18 20.53
N ALA A 63 -1.83 12.28 21.27
CA ALA A 63 -2.80 12.37 22.36
C ALA A 63 -4.15 12.78 21.77
N ASP A 64 -5.17 11.96 21.99
CA ASP A 64 -6.53 12.22 21.55
C ASP A 64 -7.43 12.35 22.78
N SER A 65 -8.07 13.51 22.92
CA SER A 65 -8.97 13.81 24.04
C SER A 65 -10.34 13.14 23.91
N ASN A 66 -10.65 12.49 22.78
CA ASN A 66 -11.90 11.79 22.56
C ASN A 66 -11.78 10.73 21.45
N ILE A 67 -11.20 9.58 21.78
CA ILE A 67 -10.92 8.51 20.81
C ILE A 67 -12.18 7.92 20.14
N PHE A 68 -13.34 8.06 20.77
CA PHE A 68 -14.63 7.56 20.26
C PHE A 68 -15.42 8.60 19.46
N ALA A 69 -14.94 9.86 19.41
CA ALA A 69 -15.65 10.98 18.81
C ALA A 69 -17.10 11.16 19.31
N THR A 70 -17.38 10.81 20.57
CA THR A 70 -18.72 10.90 21.18
C THR A 70 -18.92 12.23 21.91
N SER A 71 -20.14 12.76 21.93
CA SER A 71 -20.49 13.99 22.66
C SER A 71 -20.67 13.78 24.17
N SER A 72 -20.75 12.52 24.61
CA SER A 72 -20.80 12.10 26.01
C SER A 72 -19.75 11.00 26.27
N ASN A 73 -19.20 10.96 27.50
CA ASN A 73 -18.13 10.03 27.90
C ASN A 73 -16.90 10.08 26.99
N ALA A 74 -16.36 11.28 26.76
CA ALA A 74 -15.07 11.44 26.07
C ALA A 74 -13.98 10.70 26.88
N GLU A 75 -13.29 9.78 26.21
CA GLU A 75 -12.17 9.04 26.78
C GLU A 75 -10.88 9.55 26.14
N GLU A 76 -9.96 10.00 27.00
CA GLU A 76 -8.64 10.45 26.62
C GLU A 76 -7.72 9.23 26.51
N ASP A 77 -6.98 9.13 25.41
CA ASP A 77 -5.97 8.08 25.26
C ASP A 77 -4.79 8.59 24.43
N ILE A 78 -3.64 7.93 24.61
CA ILE A 78 -2.45 8.15 23.81
C ILE A 78 -2.36 7.02 22.80
N LEU A 79 -2.39 7.40 21.53
CA LEU A 79 -2.17 6.50 20.43
C LEU A 79 -0.70 6.46 20.03
N PHE A 80 -0.09 5.28 20.08
CA PHE A 80 1.20 4.99 19.51
C PHE A 80 1.04 4.32 18.14
N LEU A 81 1.76 4.84 17.15
CA LEU A 81 1.78 4.34 15.78
C LEU A 81 3.23 4.01 15.39
N VAL A 82 3.44 2.76 14.98
CA VAL A 82 4.72 2.24 14.50
C VAL A 82 4.54 1.66 13.11
N GLU A 83 5.24 2.25 12.14
CA GLU A 83 5.12 1.92 10.72
C GLU A 83 6.49 1.53 10.15
N PRO A 84 6.90 0.25 10.30
CA PRO A 84 8.08 -0.26 9.63
C PRO A 84 7.79 -0.51 8.16
N LYS A 85 8.74 -0.14 7.30
CA LYS A 85 8.71 -0.43 5.87
C LYS A 85 10.11 -0.76 5.37
N VAL A 86 10.22 -1.74 4.50
CA VAL A 86 11.47 -2.06 3.81
C VAL A 86 11.18 -2.24 2.34
N THR A 87 11.85 -1.46 1.51
CA THR A 87 11.80 -1.62 0.05
C THR A 87 13.10 -2.25 -0.43
N LEU A 88 12.99 -3.28 -1.26
CA LEU A 88 14.11 -3.93 -1.91
C LEU A 88 14.05 -3.68 -3.42
N ASN A 89 15.16 -3.26 -4.01
CA ASN A 89 15.24 -2.96 -5.44
C ASN A 89 16.49 -3.59 -6.07
N ARG A 90 16.33 -4.08 -7.30
CA ARG A 90 17.42 -4.40 -8.21
C ARG A 90 17.05 -3.90 -9.60
N SER A 91 17.98 -3.23 -10.27
CA SER A 91 17.76 -2.69 -11.61
C SER A 91 18.98 -2.90 -12.50
N THR A 92 18.74 -3.41 -13.70
CA THR A 92 19.65 -3.43 -14.86
C THR A 92 18.91 -2.86 -16.07
N ASP A 93 19.53 -2.87 -17.25
CA ASP A 93 18.91 -2.35 -18.48
C ASP A 93 17.67 -3.17 -18.90
N GLU A 94 17.74 -4.49 -18.69
CA GLU A 94 16.72 -5.45 -19.07
C GLU A 94 15.83 -5.90 -17.91
N LEU A 95 16.33 -5.90 -16.67
CA LEU A 95 15.63 -6.50 -15.53
C LEU A 95 15.45 -5.49 -14.39
N LYS A 96 14.21 -5.35 -13.94
CA LYS A 96 13.87 -4.61 -12.72
C LYS A 96 13.08 -5.51 -11.78
N ILE A 97 13.56 -5.63 -10.55
CA ILE A 97 12.87 -6.31 -9.45
C ILE A 97 12.65 -5.29 -8.35
N THR A 98 11.42 -5.18 -7.88
CA THR A 98 11.05 -4.37 -6.72
C THR A 98 10.25 -5.25 -5.76
N GLY A 99 10.58 -5.17 -4.49
CA GLY A 99 9.82 -5.78 -3.40
C GLY A 99 9.60 -4.77 -2.29
N GLU A 100 8.52 -4.92 -1.56
CA GLU A 100 8.18 -4.09 -0.42
C GLU A 100 7.53 -4.93 0.66
N ALA A 101 7.94 -4.70 1.90
CA ALA A 101 7.26 -5.21 3.08
C ALA A 101 6.96 -4.02 4.00
N HIS A 102 5.77 -3.98 4.55
CA HIS A 102 5.33 -2.92 5.45
C HIS A 102 4.45 -3.46 6.57
N GLY A 103 4.37 -2.69 7.65
CA GLY A 103 3.46 -2.93 8.75
C GLY A 103 2.89 -1.62 9.29
N THR A 104 1.75 -1.74 9.94
CA THR A 104 1.12 -0.65 10.70
C THR A 104 0.69 -1.23 12.03
N ILE A 105 1.37 -0.82 13.10
CA ILE A 105 1.11 -1.24 14.47
C ILE A 105 0.54 -0.03 15.19
N ARG A 106 -0.74 -0.12 15.55
CA ARG A 106 -1.50 0.90 16.26
C ARG A 106 -1.82 0.38 17.66
N GLN A 107 -1.26 1.03 18.68
CA GLN A 107 -1.43 0.65 20.07
C GLN A 107 -1.99 1.83 20.87
N TYR A 108 -3.06 1.60 21.60
CA TYR A 108 -3.61 2.54 22.58
C TYR A 108 -2.98 2.28 23.95
N ALA A 109 -2.81 3.33 24.77
CA ALA A 109 -2.20 3.21 26.09
C ALA A 109 -3.18 2.57 27.08
N GLU A 110 -4.46 2.94 27.01
CA GLU A 110 -5.49 2.45 27.92
C GLU A 110 -6.47 1.51 27.21
N ASN A 111 -6.87 1.82 25.96
CA ASN A 111 -7.88 1.11 25.20
C ASN A 111 -7.31 0.01 24.28
N THR A 112 -6.66 -0.98 24.88
CA THR A 112 -5.96 -2.06 24.14
C THR A 112 -6.85 -2.94 23.25
N GLY A 113 -8.18 -2.90 23.42
CA GLY A 113 -9.15 -3.60 22.56
C GLY A 113 -9.24 -3.05 21.14
N GLU A 114 -8.83 -1.79 20.93
CA GLU A 114 -8.86 -1.09 19.64
C GLU A 114 -7.51 -1.18 18.89
N ASN A 115 -6.58 -2.00 19.39
CA ASN A 115 -5.27 -2.18 18.80
C ASN A 115 -5.36 -2.83 17.41
N ILE A 116 -4.67 -2.25 16.43
CA ILE A 116 -4.68 -2.72 15.04
C ILE A 116 -3.27 -3.10 14.62
N ASN A 117 -3.13 -4.29 14.02
CA ASN A 117 -1.88 -4.77 13.43
C ASN A 117 -2.11 -5.19 11.99
N LEU A 118 -1.65 -4.34 11.07
CA LEU A 118 -1.68 -4.60 9.63
C LEU A 118 -0.27 -4.89 9.14
N PHE A 119 -0.15 -5.75 8.13
CA PHE A 119 1.11 -5.95 7.44
C PHE A 119 0.89 -6.46 6.03
N GLY A 120 1.83 -6.14 5.16
CA GLY A 120 1.80 -6.54 3.78
C GLY A 120 3.19 -6.85 3.24
N VAL A 121 3.20 -7.67 2.20
CA VAL A 121 4.40 -7.91 1.38
C VAL A 121 3.98 -7.99 -0.07
N ASN A 122 4.70 -7.31 -0.94
CA ASN A 122 4.46 -7.35 -2.37
C ASN A 122 5.78 -7.36 -3.16
N GLY A 123 5.70 -7.88 -4.38
CA GLY A 123 6.83 -8.00 -5.28
C GLY A 123 6.41 -7.84 -6.73
N ARG A 124 7.28 -7.23 -7.52
CA ARG A 124 7.10 -7.04 -8.96
C ARG A 124 8.42 -7.28 -9.69
N VAL A 125 8.33 -8.01 -10.79
CA VAL A 125 9.41 -8.23 -11.75
C VAL A 125 8.99 -7.64 -13.08
N ARG A 126 9.92 -6.94 -13.73
CA ARG A 126 9.78 -6.44 -15.09
C ARG A 126 11.03 -6.85 -15.86
N TYR A 127 10.82 -7.54 -16.97
CA TYR A 127 11.86 -7.98 -17.88
C TYR A 127 11.62 -7.40 -19.29
N ARG A 128 12.64 -6.79 -19.88
CA ARG A 128 12.61 -6.24 -21.23
C ARG A 128 13.30 -7.22 -22.17
N ALA A 129 12.50 -8.00 -22.91
CA ALA A 129 13.03 -8.99 -23.84
C ALA A 129 13.62 -8.34 -25.10
N THR A 130 13.01 -7.25 -25.58
CA THR A 130 13.50 -6.42 -26.69
C THR A 130 13.15 -4.95 -26.40
N PRO A 131 13.72 -3.97 -27.12
CA PRO A 131 13.37 -2.55 -26.92
C PRO A 131 11.86 -2.25 -27.01
N SER A 132 11.09 -3.09 -27.72
CA SER A 132 9.64 -2.97 -27.87
C SER A 132 8.82 -3.98 -27.05
N GLN A 133 9.44 -4.96 -26.40
CA GLN A 133 8.73 -6.01 -25.65
C GLN A 133 9.13 -6.01 -24.17
N THR A 134 8.14 -5.86 -23.30
CA THR A 134 8.28 -5.97 -21.84
C THR A 134 7.33 -7.02 -21.31
N VAL A 135 7.83 -7.88 -20.43
CA VAL A 135 7.05 -8.82 -19.63
C VAL A 135 7.10 -8.35 -18.18
N SER A 136 5.96 -8.35 -17.50
CA SER A 136 5.88 -8.02 -16.08
C SER A 136 5.02 -9.01 -15.33
N ALA A 137 5.43 -9.33 -14.11
CA ALA A 137 4.69 -10.16 -13.18
C ALA A 137 4.77 -9.55 -11.78
N GLY A 138 3.75 -9.76 -10.97
CA GLY A 138 3.75 -9.33 -9.57
C GLY A 138 2.80 -10.15 -8.73
N ALA A 139 3.08 -10.20 -7.44
CA ALA A 139 2.27 -10.86 -6.44
C ALA A 139 2.39 -10.11 -5.12
N GLY A 140 1.38 -10.23 -4.27
CA GLY A 140 1.40 -9.64 -2.94
C GLY A 140 0.40 -10.29 -2.01
N PHE A 141 0.59 -10.03 -0.72
CA PHE A 141 -0.28 -10.43 0.37
C PHE A 141 -0.45 -9.23 1.29
N GLU A 142 -1.68 -8.99 1.72
CA GLU A 142 -2.03 -7.95 2.68
C GLU A 142 -2.89 -8.58 3.77
N ARG A 143 -2.53 -8.31 5.02
CA ARG A 143 -3.42 -8.51 6.16
C ARG A 143 -4.04 -7.17 6.52
N THR A 144 -5.32 -7.03 6.21
CA THR A 144 -6.15 -5.87 6.57
C THR A 144 -7.03 -6.18 7.78
N PHE A 145 -7.60 -5.14 8.39
CA PHE A 145 -8.60 -5.24 9.46
C PHE A 145 -9.87 -4.52 9.00
N GLN A 146 -11.03 -5.17 9.13
CA GLN A 146 -12.34 -4.54 9.03
C GLN A 146 -12.84 -4.29 10.45
N ARG A 147 -13.24 -3.04 10.76
CA ARG A 147 -13.82 -2.73 12.07
C ARG A 147 -15.18 -3.43 12.19
N ARG A 148 -15.51 -3.88 13.40
CA ARG A 148 -16.76 -4.60 13.69
C ARG A 148 -17.99 -3.68 13.74
N ASP A 149 -17.82 -2.37 13.57
CA ASP A 149 -18.85 -1.34 13.62
C ASP A 149 -19.30 -0.87 12.23
N ASP A 150 -19.05 -1.66 11.18
CA ASP A 150 -19.61 -1.40 9.84
C ASP A 150 -21.16 -1.38 9.92
N PRO A 151 -21.82 -0.24 9.71
CA PRO A 151 -23.28 -0.13 9.78
C PRO A 151 -23.99 -0.98 8.69
N GLU A 152 -23.25 -1.51 7.72
CA GLU A 152 -23.72 -2.44 6.70
C GLU A 152 -23.92 -3.88 7.22
N ARG A 153 -23.75 -4.14 8.53
CA ARG A 153 -24.25 -5.37 9.17
C ARG A 153 -25.78 -5.36 9.17
N ASN A 154 -26.34 -5.72 8.02
CA ASN A 154 -27.76 -5.97 7.85
C ASN A 154 -28.10 -7.28 8.59
N ASP A 155 -28.57 -7.17 9.84
CA ASP A 155 -29.07 -8.27 10.67
C ASP A 155 -30.46 -8.77 10.21
N ASP A 156 -30.72 -8.78 8.91
CA ASP A 156 -31.97 -9.27 8.30
C ASP A 156 -31.72 -10.60 7.58
N LEU A 157 -31.64 -11.70 8.35
CA LEU A 157 -32.00 -13.07 7.92
C LEU A 157 -32.61 -13.86 9.08
#